data_AF-A0A327W474-F1
#
_entry.id   AF-A0A327W474-F1
#
_cell.length_a   1.000
_cell.length_b   1.000
_cell.length_c   1.000
_cell.angle_alpha   90.00
_cell.angle_beta   90.00
_cell.angle_gamma   90.00
#
_symmetry.space_group_name_H-M   'P 1'
#
loop_
_entity.id
_entity.type
_entity.pdbx_description
1 polymer ?
#
loop_
_entity_poly.entity_id
_entity_poly.type
_entity_poly.pdbx_seq_one_letter_code
_entity_poly.pdbx_strand_id
1 'polypeptide(L)'
;MKQTCLSSRLLTVLIMLILGTSCTKQLRSDELLTNSQSVQATGATTSLSVPLDTLLAYKSRPHEIYAGFYRIQGPCYGAAPSGTNFSQVPDSLDILILFCFSSTSPIASQVPGWINTLHTKGTKVILTGNLNLVAGATHDTVGYNLTAKYIMDSIVNKYGFDGYDIDVESNPSGQTLTDMAGVYKALSKYLGPKSGTGKLLTFDTNQSGSNSLFQLVYTMVDYVWLQAYGRGASTLQSTWNTFSPYIQSKQFVPGFSFYEENGYPSNVWYDVTYPVNGTGRAYDYARWEPTSGKKGGVFSYAIDRDAPLTSSTDNNLYAPTYIVSQQLIQIMNPVGGSGSGSTGVVFYQDANFGGTASQPIAKGNYTLAQLQAKGVVNDWASSVKIPSGWTVIMYADDNFSGQSWTLTSDNSWFGGLSPNANDKMSSAKIQ
;
A
#
# COMPACT_ATOMS: atom_id res chain seq x y z
N MET A 1 -53.39 -26.09 19.90
CA MET A 1 -53.05 -26.55 21.26
C MET A 1 -52.19 -25.49 21.91
N LYS A 2 -52.69 -24.88 23.00
CA LYS A 2 -52.12 -23.72 23.70
C LYS A 2 -51.38 -24.19 24.97
N GLN A 3 -50.28 -23.52 25.32
CA GLN A 3 -49.82 -23.03 26.65
C GLN A 3 -50.17 -23.91 27.89
N THR A 4 -49.26 -24.21 28.81
CA THR A 4 -48.67 -23.23 29.76
C THR A 4 -47.55 -23.86 30.63
N CYS A 5 -46.55 -23.04 30.98
CA CYS A 5 -45.72 -23.19 32.19
C CYS A 5 -46.29 -22.31 33.32
N LEU A 6 -46.39 -22.86 34.52
CA LEU A 6 -46.50 -22.21 35.85
C LEU A 6 -46.12 -23.34 36.85
N SER A 7 -45.42 -23.19 37.98
CA SER A 7 -44.98 -22.04 38.76
C SER A 7 -44.03 -22.51 39.89
N SER A 8 -43.27 -21.56 40.45
CA SER A 8 -43.04 -21.35 41.90
C SER A 8 -42.30 -22.43 42.72
N ARG A 9 -41.03 -22.26 43.12
CA ARG A 9 -40.39 -21.42 44.19
C ARG A 9 -40.04 -22.25 45.44
N LEU A 10 -38.94 -21.79 46.09
CA LEU A 10 -38.41 -22.03 47.45
C LEU A 10 -37.50 -23.27 47.62
N LEU A 11 -36.17 -23.08 47.77
CA LEU A 11 -35.40 -22.82 49.02
C LEU A 11 -35.50 -24.04 49.98
N THR A 12 -34.46 -24.78 50.38
CA THR A 12 -33.27 -24.34 51.15
C THR A 12 -32.36 -25.57 51.41
N VAL A 13 -31.04 -25.43 51.25
CA VAL A 13 -29.89 -26.01 52.01
C VAL A 13 -29.85 -27.53 52.34
N LEU A 14 -28.79 -28.23 51.90
CA LEU A 14 -27.83 -28.88 52.83
C LEU A 14 -26.49 -29.30 52.16
N ILE A 15 -25.45 -28.88 52.84
CA ILE A 15 -24.00 -29.14 52.82
C ILE A 15 -23.57 -30.58 52.45
N MET A 16 -22.55 -30.70 51.59
CA MET A 16 -21.56 -31.79 51.68
C MET A 16 -20.16 -31.23 51.41
N LEU A 17 -19.32 -31.29 52.45
CA LEU A 17 -17.87 -31.08 52.40
C LEU A 17 -17.22 -32.22 51.60
N ILE A 18 -16.36 -31.89 50.64
CA ILE A 18 -15.23 -32.74 50.25
C ILE A 18 -13.96 -31.89 50.35
N LEU A 19 -13.10 -32.30 51.26
CA LEU A 19 -11.76 -31.76 51.51
C LEU A 19 -10.85 -32.10 50.34
N GLY A 20 -10.32 -31.09 49.65
CA GLY A 20 -9.19 -31.19 48.75
C GLY A 20 -8.16 -30.14 49.14
N THR A 21 -7.08 -30.57 49.79
CA THR A 21 -5.94 -29.73 50.13
C THR A 21 -5.11 -29.46 48.87
N SER A 22 -4.97 -28.20 48.47
CA SER A 22 -3.78 -27.72 47.78
C SER A 22 -3.52 -26.27 48.17
N CYS A 23 -2.29 -25.99 48.55
CA CYS A 23 -1.85 -24.77 49.22
C CYS A 23 -1.96 -23.53 48.32
N THR A 24 -2.67 -22.51 48.78
CA THR A 24 -2.46 -21.12 48.35
C THR A 24 -1.98 -20.32 49.55
N LYS A 25 -0.75 -19.80 49.46
CA LYS A 25 -0.22 -18.84 50.43
C LYS A 25 -0.82 -17.47 50.12
N GLN A 26 -1.79 -17.11 50.93
CA GLN A 26 -2.39 -15.78 51.05
C GLN A 26 -1.36 -14.82 51.67
N LEU A 27 -1.12 -13.66 51.04
CA LEU A 27 -0.43 -12.55 51.70
C LEU A 27 -1.45 -11.48 52.06
N ARG A 28 -1.30 -11.05 53.31
CA ARG A 28 -2.14 -10.22 54.15
C ARG A 28 -1.96 -8.74 53.75
N SER A 29 -3.06 -8.00 53.73
CA SER A 29 -3.08 -6.53 53.70
C SER A 29 -2.84 -5.95 55.11
N ASP A 30 -2.53 -4.64 55.12
CA ASP A 30 -2.40 -3.68 56.23
C ASP A 30 -0.92 -3.31 56.47
N GLU A 31 -0.38 -2.36 55.71
CA GLU A 31 -0.44 -0.89 55.89
C GLU A 31 0.63 -0.36 56.86
N LEU A 32 1.55 0.48 56.33
CA LEU A 32 1.79 1.85 56.79
C LEU A 32 2.85 2.53 55.89
N LEU A 33 2.36 3.46 55.04
CA LEU A 33 2.82 4.85 54.79
C LEU A 33 4.34 5.06 54.52
N THR A 34 4.81 5.85 53.55
CA THR A 34 4.30 6.97 52.75
C THR A 34 5.40 7.30 51.75
N ASN A 35 5.09 7.42 50.46
CA ASN A 35 5.60 8.56 49.70
C ASN A 35 4.74 8.80 48.47
N SER A 36 4.06 9.94 48.50
CA SER A 36 3.25 10.49 47.45
C SER A 36 4.16 10.95 46.32
N GLN A 37 3.98 10.39 45.12
CA GLN A 37 4.14 11.12 43.87
C GLN A 37 3.47 10.34 42.74
N SER A 38 2.57 11.04 42.05
CA SER A 38 1.82 10.62 40.89
C SER A 38 2.71 10.01 39.81
N VAL A 39 2.45 8.75 39.44
CA VAL A 39 2.96 8.20 38.19
C VAL A 39 2.13 8.81 37.06
N GLN A 40 2.66 9.89 36.47
CA GLN A 40 2.28 10.31 35.14
C GLN A 40 2.57 9.17 34.17
N ALA A 41 1.52 8.63 33.56
CA ALA A 41 1.65 7.82 32.36
C ALA A 41 2.21 8.71 31.24
N THR A 42 3.53 8.69 31.06
CA THR A 42 4.22 9.21 29.87
C THR A 42 4.79 8.03 29.09
N GLY A 43 3.89 7.19 28.57
CA GLY A 43 4.23 6.25 27.51
C GLY A 43 3.97 6.94 26.17
N ALA A 44 4.87 7.83 25.76
CA ALA A 44 4.87 8.35 24.39
C ALA A 44 5.06 7.16 23.45
N THR A 45 4.01 6.82 22.69
CA THR A 45 4.14 6.07 21.45
C THR A 45 4.96 6.95 20.51
N THR A 46 6.29 6.81 20.54
CA THR A 46 7.14 7.34 19.50
C THR A 46 6.84 6.56 18.23
N SER A 47 5.87 7.02 17.44
CA SER A 47 5.86 6.73 16.02
C SER A 47 7.20 7.26 15.51
N LEU A 48 8.07 6.37 15.06
CA LEU A 48 9.24 6.78 14.31
C LEU A 48 8.70 7.34 13.00
N SER A 49 8.40 8.64 12.97
CA SER A 49 8.10 9.34 11.73
C SER A 49 9.32 9.19 10.83
N VAL A 50 9.15 8.57 9.67
CA VAL A 50 10.20 8.54 8.64
C VAL A 50 10.54 10.01 8.35
N PRO A 51 11.82 10.42 8.46
CA PRO A 51 12.20 11.79 8.14
C PRO A 51 11.75 12.15 6.72
N LEU A 52 11.22 13.36 6.55
CA LEU A 52 10.65 13.79 5.27
C LEU A 52 11.63 13.60 4.10
N ASP A 53 12.91 13.92 4.29
CA ASP A 53 13.94 13.73 3.28
C ASP A 53 14.13 12.26 2.86
N THR A 54 13.96 11.32 3.80
CA THR A 54 14.02 9.88 3.51
C THR A 54 12.83 9.44 2.67
N LEU A 55 11.63 9.96 2.98
CA LEU A 55 10.42 9.72 2.21
C LEU A 55 10.54 10.28 0.78
N LEU A 56 11.00 11.52 0.65
CA LEU A 56 11.17 12.16 -0.66
C LEU A 56 12.25 11.47 -1.49
N ALA A 57 13.35 11.04 -0.86
CA ALA A 57 14.37 10.22 -1.52
C ALA A 57 13.79 8.89 -2.03
N TYR A 58 12.98 8.20 -1.21
CA TYR A 58 12.25 7.00 -1.62
C TYR A 58 11.35 7.24 -2.83
N LYS A 59 10.58 8.33 -2.84
CA LYS A 59 9.67 8.63 -3.96
C LYS A 59 10.39 9.07 -5.23
N SER A 60 11.61 9.61 -5.11
CA SER A 60 12.39 10.07 -6.26
C SER A 60 13.06 8.94 -7.05
N ARG A 61 13.31 7.77 -6.43
CA ARG A 61 13.93 6.63 -7.11
C ARG A 61 12.89 5.83 -7.91
N PRO A 62 13.29 5.09 -8.96
CA PRO A 62 12.42 4.11 -9.57
C PRO A 62 11.96 3.07 -8.53
N HIS A 63 10.66 2.89 -8.41
CA HIS A 63 10.00 1.91 -7.55
C HIS A 63 8.64 1.57 -8.15
N GLU A 64 8.04 0.47 -7.70
CA GLU A 64 6.66 0.13 -8.09
C GLU A 64 5.70 0.99 -7.27
N ILE A 65 4.88 1.79 -7.95
CA ILE A 65 4.04 2.77 -7.29
C ILE A 65 2.84 2.12 -6.59
N TYR A 66 2.32 2.78 -5.57
CA TYR A 66 0.99 2.51 -5.06
C TYR A 66 0.07 3.69 -5.34
N ALA A 67 -1.07 3.41 -5.96
CA ALA A 67 -2.12 4.41 -6.21
C ALA A 67 -3.42 4.04 -5.49
N GLY A 68 -4.26 5.03 -5.19
CA GLY A 68 -5.54 4.79 -4.51
C GLY A 68 -6.64 5.69 -5.03
N PHE A 69 -7.75 5.11 -5.47
CA PHE A 69 -8.99 5.85 -5.71
C PHE A 69 -9.67 6.11 -4.36
N TYR A 70 -9.81 7.38 -4.02
CA TYR A 70 -10.46 7.84 -2.81
C TYR A 70 -11.86 8.36 -3.13
N ARG A 71 -12.88 7.77 -2.49
CA ARG A 71 -14.27 8.18 -2.66
C ARG A 71 -14.53 9.42 -1.83
N ILE A 72 -14.76 10.54 -2.50
CA ILE A 72 -14.81 11.84 -1.84
C ILE A 72 -16.24 12.25 -1.48
N GLN A 73 -16.40 12.95 -0.36
CA GLN A 73 -17.69 13.53 -0.02
C GLN A 73 -18.14 14.51 -1.10
N GLY A 74 -19.26 14.21 -1.75
CA GLY A 74 -19.67 14.92 -2.95
C GLY A 74 -20.93 14.32 -3.57
N PRO A 75 -21.10 14.44 -4.91
CA PRO A 75 -22.31 13.98 -5.59
C PRO A 75 -22.56 12.47 -5.49
N CYS A 76 -21.51 11.65 -5.35
CA CYS A 76 -21.65 10.18 -5.32
C CYS A 76 -21.59 9.58 -3.91
N TYR A 77 -20.89 10.22 -2.98
CA TYR A 77 -20.61 9.64 -1.66
C TYR A 77 -20.88 10.62 -0.53
N GLY A 78 -21.27 10.05 0.61
CA GLY A 78 -21.54 10.78 1.85
C GLY A 78 -20.29 11.30 2.54
N ALA A 79 -20.48 11.82 3.75
CA ALA A 79 -19.38 12.29 4.58
C ALA A 79 -18.45 11.13 4.97
N ALA A 80 -17.15 11.43 4.99
CA ALA A 80 -16.16 10.52 5.57
C ALA A 80 -16.40 10.33 7.08
N PRO A 81 -15.87 9.26 7.70
CA PRO A 81 -15.87 9.11 9.15
C PRO A 81 -15.37 10.38 9.86
N SER A 82 -15.95 10.69 11.02
CA SER A 82 -15.60 11.90 11.78
C SER A 82 -14.10 12.00 12.02
N GLY A 83 -13.52 13.17 11.74
CA GLY A 83 -12.08 13.43 11.90
C GLY A 83 -11.19 12.86 10.79
N THR A 84 -11.77 12.30 9.72
CA THR A 84 -11.00 11.76 8.59
C THR A 84 -11.14 12.59 7.31
N ASN A 85 -10.08 12.62 6.50
CA ASN A 85 -10.06 13.18 5.16
C ASN A 85 -8.90 12.57 4.34
N PHE A 86 -8.87 12.82 3.03
CA PHE A 86 -7.91 12.18 2.15
C PHE A 86 -6.46 12.63 2.34
N SER A 87 -6.17 13.72 3.07
CA SER A 87 -4.78 14.12 3.35
C SER A 87 -4.08 13.21 4.39
N GLN A 88 -4.81 12.28 4.98
CA GLN A 88 -4.32 11.32 5.99
C GLN A 88 -3.94 9.95 5.41
N VAL A 89 -4.00 9.78 4.09
CA VAL A 89 -3.47 8.58 3.41
C VAL A 89 -1.98 8.37 3.75
N PRO A 90 -1.44 7.13 3.61
CA PRO A 90 -0.07 6.84 3.98
C PRO A 90 0.92 7.75 3.28
N ASP A 91 1.94 8.19 4.02
CA ASP A 91 3.01 9.04 3.48
C ASP A 91 3.68 8.41 2.26
N SER A 92 3.79 7.08 2.21
CA SER A 92 4.37 6.31 1.10
C SER A 92 3.44 6.12 -0.11
N LEU A 93 2.19 6.62 -0.09
CA LEU A 93 1.31 6.62 -1.27
C LEU A 93 1.88 7.55 -2.34
N ASP A 94 1.96 7.07 -3.58
CA ASP A 94 2.55 7.83 -4.68
C ASP A 94 1.52 8.70 -5.39
N ILE A 95 0.35 8.12 -5.69
CA ILE A 95 -0.71 8.80 -6.43
C ILE A 95 -2.07 8.58 -5.75
N LEU A 96 -2.70 9.65 -5.33
CA LEU A 96 -4.08 9.65 -4.88
C LEU A 96 -4.99 10.10 -6.04
N ILE A 97 -6.03 9.33 -6.32
CA ILE A 97 -6.98 9.59 -7.40
C ILE A 97 -8.32 9.93 -6.73
N LEU A 98 -8.73 11.20 -6.79
CA LEU A 98 -10.02 11.59 -6.20
C LEU A 98 -11.14 11.17 -7.15
N PHE A 99 -12.10 10.41 -6.64
CA PHE A 99 -13.22 9.90 -7.41
C PHE A 99 -14.51 10.62 -7.02
N CYS A 100 -15.32 10.99 -8.01
CA CYS A 100 -16.58 11.73 -7.86
C CYS A 100 -16.48 13.11 -7.18
N PHE A 101 -15.35 13.81 -7.30
CA PHE A 101 -15.27 15.21 -6.86
C PHE A 101 -16.01 16.16 -7.82
N SER A 102 -16.60 17.20 -7.28
CA SER A 102 -17.17 18.32 -8.04
C SER A 102 -16.96 19.64 -7.30
N SER A 103 -17.07 20.77 -8.02
CA SER A 103 -17.04 22.10 -7.39
C SER A 103 -18.21 22.35 -6.42
N THR A 104 -19.24 21.53 -6.45
CA THR A 104 -20.39 21.57 -5.53
C THR A 104 -20.21 20.67 -4.31
N SER A 105 -19.11 19.93 -4.23
CA SER A 105 -18.81 19.09 -3.07
C SER A 105 -18.70 19.96 -1.80
N PRO A 106 -19.30 19.55 -0.66
CA PRO A 106 -19.29 20.35 0.58
C PRO A 106 -17.90 20.69 1.11
N ILE A 107 -16.91 19.91 0.69
CA ILE A 107 -15.50 20.02 1.07
C ILE A 107 -14.63 20.73 0.01
N ALA A 108 -15.22 21.29 -1.05
CA ALA A 108 -14.47 21.79 -2.20
C ALA A 108 -13.51 22.93 -1.86
N SER A 109 -13.79 23.74 -0.83
CA SER A 109 -12.89 24.81 -0.39
C SER A 109 -11.68 24.30 0.40
N GLN A 110 -11.78 23.11 1.01
CA GLN A 110 -10.69 22.47 1.76
C GLN A 110 -9.73 21.69 0.85
N VAL A 111 -10.21 21.20 -0.31
CA VAL A 111 -9.44 20.37 -1.24
C VAL A 111 -8.05 20.92 -1.57
N PRO A 112 -7.86 22.21 -1.94
CA PRO A 112 -6.53 22.72 -2.25
C PRO A 112 -5.55 22.64 -1.06
N GLY A 113 -6.04 22.87 0.16
CA GLY A 113 -5.23 22.76 1.38
C GLY A 113 -4.80 21.31 1.66
N TRP A 114 -5.70 20.36 1.46
CA TRP A 114 -5.40 18.93 1.61
C TRP A 114 -4.45 18.40 0.53
N ILE A 115 -4.60 18.86 -0.71
CA ILE A 115 -3.64 18.57 -1.80
C ILE A 115 -2.25 19.11 -1.44
N ASN A 116 -2.15 20.35 -0.96
CA ASN A 116 -0.87 20.93 -0.55
C ASN A 116 -0.20 20.10 0.57
N THR A 117 -0.95 19.61 1.55
CA THR A 117 -0.42 18.68 2.56
C THR A 117 0.21 17.44 1.93
N LEU A 118 -0.45 16.84 0.93
CA LEU A 118 0.07 15.66 0.22
C LEU A 118 1.28 15.97 -0.66
N HIS A 119 1.30 17.15 -1.29
CA HIS A 119 2.47 17.63 -2.06
C HIS A 119 3.72 17.75 -1.19
N THR A 120 3.61 18.20 0.07
CA THR A 120 4.77 18.27 0.97
C THR A 120 5.42 16.90 1.19
N LYS A 121 4.65 15.82 1.06
CA LYS A 121 5.08 14.42 1.20
C LYS A 121 5.40 13.76 -0.15
N GLY A 122 5.36 14.51 -1.25
CA GLY A 122 5.61 14.00 -2.60
C GLY A 122 4.50 13.10 -3.17
N THR A 123 3.30 13.08 -2.58
CA THR A 123 2.14 12.37 -3.15
C THR A 123 1.49 13.25 -4.21
N LYS A 124 1.33 12.72 -5.43
CA LYS A 124 0.55 13.39 -6.48
C LYS A 124 -0.95 13.17 -6.23
N VAL A 125 -1.77 14.17 -6.52
CA VAL A 125 -3.22 14.08 -6.43
C VAL A 125 -3.83 14.38 -7.79
N ILE A 126 -4.50 13.40 -8.39
CA ILE A 126 -5.20 13.57 -9.67
C ILE A 126 -6.71 13.40 -9.46
N LEU A 127 -7.48 13.77 -10.48
CA LEU A 127 -8.94 13.69 -10.43
C LEU A 127 -9.46 12.82 -11.58
N THR A 128 -10.35 11.88 -11.26
CA THR A 128 -11.13 11.19 -12.29
C THR A 128 -12.24 12.09 -12.82
N GLY A 129 -12.37 12.16 -14.15
CA GLY A 129 -13.43 12.91 -14.79
C GLY A 129 -13.75 12.41 -16.20
N ASN A 130 -14.62 13.14 -16.90
CA ASN A 130 -15.08 12.76 -18.23
C ASN A 130 -14.48 13.65 -19.34
N LEU A 131 -14.72 13.24 -20.58
CA LEU A 131 -14.28 13.90 -21.81
C LEU A 131 -15.44 14.53 -22.59
N ASN A 132 -16.59 14.73 -21.95
CA ASN A 132 -17.75 15.29 -22.62
C ASN A 132 -17.44 16.73 -23.05
N LEU A 133 -17.88 17.08 -24.26
CA LEU A 133 -17.72 18.44 -24.76
C LEU A 133 -18.46 19.43 -23.85
N VAL A 134 -17.79 20.54 -23.53
CA VAL A 134 -18.42 21.63 -22.78
C VAL A 134 -19.52 22.29 -23.61
N ALA A 135 -20.47 22.94 -22.95
CA ALA A 135 -21.55 23.65 -23.63
C ALA A 135 -20.99 24.64 -24.67
N GLY A 136 -21.47 24.52 -25.92
CA GLY A 136 -21.04 25.35 -27.04
C GLY A 136 -19.77 24.89 -27.78
N ALA A 137 -19.13 23.79 -27.35
CA ALA A 137 -18.00 23.23 -28.09
C ALA A 137 -18.47 22.47 -29.35
N THR A 138 -17.73 22.66 -30.44
CA THR A 138 -17.92 21.95 -31.72
C THR A 138 -17.28 20.56 -31.72
N HIS A 139 -17.79 19.66 -32.58
CA HIS A 139 -17.25 18.30 -32.76
C HIS A 139 -15.99 18.29 -33.66
N ASP A 140 -15.02 19.14 -33.32
CA ASP A 140 -13.78 19.32 -34.07
C ASP A 140 -12.64 19.81 -33.16
N THR A 141 -11.48 20.08 -33.75
CA THR A 141 -10.29 20.52 -33.01
C THR A 141 -10.54 21.80 -32.19
N VAL A 142 -11.42 22.71 -32.62
CA VAL A 142 -11.72 23.94 -31.89
C VAL A 142 -12.47 23.60 -30.60
N GLY A 143 -13.53 22.82 -30.68
CA GLY A 143 -14.30 22.41 -29.50
C GLY A 143 -13.54 21.47 -28.57
N TYR A 144 -12.66 20.62 -29.10
CA TYR A 144 -11.78 19.77 -28.28
C TYR A 144 -10.79 20.60 -27.47
N ASN A 145 -10.15 21.61 -28.10
CA ASN A 145 -9.27 22.52 -27.39
C ASN A 145 -10.02 23.38 -26.36
N LEU A 146 -11.25 23.82 -26.67
CA LEU A 146 -12.09 24.55 -25.72
C LEU A 146 -12.42 23.70 -24.49
N THR A 147 -12.81 22.44 -24.71
CA THR A 147 -13.10 21.47 -23.65
C THR A 147 -11.87 21.19 -22.78
N ALA A 148 -10.71 20.90 -23.40
CA ALA A 148 -9.47 20.68 -22.67
C ALA A 148 -9.04 21.90 -21.85
N LYS A 149 -9.16 23.11 -22.41
CA LYS A 149 -8.86 24.35 -21.68
C LYS A 149 -9.79 24.53 -20.48
N TYR A 150 -11.08 24.26 -20.63
CA TYR A 150 -12.03 24.31 -19.52
C TYR A 150 -11.65 23.35 -18.39
N ILE A 151 -11.32 22.09 -18.72
CA ILE A 151 -10.88 21.09 -17.75
C ILE A 151 -9.63 21.60 -17.01
N MET A 152 -8.64 22.11 -17.75
CA MET A 152 -7.42 22.63 -17.14
C MET A 152 -7.70 23.82 -16.21
N ASP A 153 -8.44 24.83 -16.68
CA ASP A 153 -8.63 26.08 -15.94
C ASP A 153 -9.59 25.92 -14.77
N SER A 154 -10.71 25.23 -14.97
CA SER A 154 -11.82 25.18 -14.02
C SER A 154 -11.72 24.02 -13.04
N ILE A 155 -10.86 23.05 -13.33
CA ILE A 155 -10.76 21.80 -12.56
C ILE A 155 -9.31 21.56 -12.14
N VAL A 156 -8.42 21.21 -13.07
CA VAL A 156 -7.06 20.77 -12.72
C VAL A 156 -6.27 21.89 -12.01
N ASN A 157 -6.13 23.05 -12.65
CA ASN A 157 -5.35 24.16 -12.12
C ASN A 157 -6.07 24.87 -10.97
N LYS A 158 -7.40 24.98 -11.01
CA LYS A 158 -8.20 25.65 -9.97
C LYS A 158 -8.00 25.02 -8.59
N TYR A 159 -7.96 23.69 -8.54
CA TYR A 159 -7.84 22.96 -7.28
C TYR A 159 -6.42 22.49 -6.97
N GLY A 160 -5.49 22.64 -7.92
CA GLY A 160 -4.09 22.26 -7.74
C GLY A 160 -3.82 20.77 -8.01
N PHE A 161 -4.67 20.10 -8.78
CA PHE A 161 -4.46 18.70 -9.16
C PHE A 161 -3.20 18.53 -10.03
N ASP A 162 -2.53 17.40 -9.86
CA ASP A 162 -1.35 16.98 -10.61
C ASP A 162 -1.70 16.25 -11.90
N GLY A 163 -2.98 16.09 -12.23
CA GLY A 163 -3.36 15.33 -13.40
C GLY A 163 -4.85 15.08 -13.50
N TYR A 164 -5.21 14.35 -14.55
CA TYR A 164 -6.58 14.01 -14.88
C TYR A 164 -6.65 12.56 -15.35
N ASP A 165 -7.61 11.83 -14.79
CA ASP A 165 -7.83 10.41 -15.02
C ASP A 165 -9.15 10.19 -15.76
N ILE A 166 -9.14 9.29 -16.75
CA ILE A 166 -10.33 8.96 -17.54
C ILE A 166 -10.69 7.51 -17.31
N ASP A 167 -11.87 7.31 -16.71
CA ASP A 167 -12.49 5.99 -16.51
C ASP A 167 -13.24 5.52 -17.76
N VAL A 168 -12.75 4.44 -18.37
CA VAL A 168 -13.21 3.88 -19.64
C VAL A 168 -13.64 2.43 -19.45
N GLU A 169 -14.90 2.23 -19.11
CA GLU A 169 -15.49 0.90 -18.89
C GLU A 169 -16.29 0.35 -20.07
N SER A 170 -16.23 1.04 -21.22
CA SER A 170 -16.91 0.64 -22.44
C SER A 170 -16.04 0.88 -23.67
N ASN A 171 -16.45 0.35 -24.82
CA ASN A 171 -15.74 0.50 -26.08
C ASN A 171 -16.45 1.54 -26.96
N PRO A 172 -16.07 2.84 -26.90
CA PRO A 172 -16.75 3.88 -27.66
C PRO A 172 -16.56 3.69 -29.18
N SER A 173 -17.50 4.21 -29.96
CA SER A 173 -17.46 4.18 -31.42
C SER A 173 -18.08 5.44 -32.03
N GLY A 174 -17.98 5.58 -33.35
CA GLY A 174 -18.57 6.71 -34.09
C GLY A 174 -18.11 8.07 -33.58
N GLN A 175 -19.04 9.03 -33.52
CA GLN A 175 -18.74 10.40 -33.09
C GLN A 175 -18.22 10.46 -31.64
N THR A 176 -18.75 9.63 -30.74
CA THR A 176 -18.28 9.57 -29.33
C THR A 176 -16.81 9.23 -29.24
N LEU A 177 -16.34 8.23 -29.99
CA LEU A 177 -14.92 7.88 -30.04
C LEU A 177 -14.07 9.04 -30.58
N THR A 178 -14.52 9.68 -31.67
CA THR A 178 -13.85 10.82 -32.28
C THR A 178 -13.71 11.99 -31.29
N ASP A 179 -14.79 12.31 -30.56
CA ASP A 179 -14.80 13.39 -29.58
C ASP A 179 -13.90 13.08 -28.39
N MET A 180 -14.03 11.88 -27.81
CA MET A 180 -13.19 11.46 -26.68
C MET A 180 -11.71 11.50 -27.07
N ALA A 181 -11.32 10.91 -28.20
CA ALA A 181 -9.94 10.92 -28.66
C ALA A 181 -9.44 12.35 -28.96
N GLY A 182 -10.31 13.20 -29.51
CA GLY A 182 -10.05 14.60 -29.78
C GLY A 182 -9.74 15.41 -28.51
N VAL A 183 -10.59 15.29 -27.49
CA VAL A 183 -10.38 15.95 -26.19
C VAL A 183 -9.15 15.39 -25.48
N TYR A 184 -8.93 14.07 -25.52
CA TYR A 184 -7.74 13.41 -24.96
C TYR A 184 -6.45 13.97 -25.59
N LYS A 185 -6.43 14.09 -26.92
CA LYS A 185 -5.33 14.70 -27.66
C LYS A 185 -5.12 16.16 -27.29
N ALA A 186 -6.19 16.93 -27.10
CA ALA A 186 -6.09 18.32 -26.66
C ALA A 186 -5.54 18.44 -25.23
N LEU A 187 -5.95 17.56 -24.30
CA LEU A 187 -5.42 17.47 -22.94
C LEU A 187 -3.93 17.08 -22.93
N SER A 188 -3.47 16.26 -23.87
CA SER A 188 -2.05 15.83 -23.96
C SER A 188 -1.04 16.95 -24.18
N LYS A 189 -1.51 18.17 -24.51
CA LYS A 189 -0.70 19.39 -24.57
C LYS A 189 -0.36 19.94 -23.17
N TYR A 190 -1.16 19.61 -22.16
CA TYR A 190 -1.05 20.09 -20.79
C TYR A 190 -0.66 18.99 -19.80
N LEU A 191 -1.08 17.76 -20.07
CA LEU A 191 -0.95 16.59 -19.21
C LEU A 191 -0.29 15.44 -19.97
N GLY A 192 0.28 14.49 -19.25
CA GLY A 192 0.84 13.27 -19.84
C GLY A 192 2.25 13.44 -20.40
N PRO A 193 2.85 12.35 -20.89
CA PRO A 193 4.24 12.31 -21.35
C PRO A 193 4.54 13.24 -22.53
N LYS A 194 3.51 13.67 -23.28
CA LYS A 194 3.67 14.60 -24.41
C LYS A 194 3.73 16.07 -24.02
N SER A 195 3.35 16.41 -22.78
CA SER A 195 3.20 17.80 -22.34
C SER A 195 4.50 18.41 -21.81
N GLY A 196 5.41 17.58 -21.25
CA GLY A 196 6.60 18.05 -20.55
C GLY A 196 6.34 18.77 -19.22
N THR A 197 5.10 18.77 -18.70
CA THR A 197 4.73 19.52 -17.48
C THR A 197 4.94 18.72 -16.19
N GLY A 198 5.10 17.40 -16.30
CA GLY A 198 5.13 16.47 -15.16
C GLY A 198 3.75 16.18 -14.55
N LYS A 199 2.69 16.82 -15.05
CA LYS A 199 1.30 16.47 -14.70
C LYS A 199 0.85 15.21 -15.43
N LEU A 200 0.04 14.40 -14.77
CA LEU A 200 -0.36 13.09 -15.23
C LEU A 200 -1.60 13.11 -16.12
N LEU A 201 -1.62 12.27 -17.15
CA LEU A 201 -2.81 11.92 -17.91
C LEU A 201 -2.94 10.40 -17.92
N THR A 202 -4.05 9.86 -17.43
CA THR A 202 -4.17 8.42 -17.19
C THR A 202 -5.43 7.81 -17.77
N PHE A 203 -5.37 6.49 -17.95
CA PHE A 203 -6.44 5.69 -18.56
C PHE A 203 -6.83 4.57 -17.60
N ASP A 204 -7.94 4.75 -16.90
CA ASP A 204 -8.55 3.74 -16.05
C ASP A 204 -9.53 2.89 -16.87
N THR A 205 -9.50 1.56 -16.69
CA THR A 205 -10.35 0.66 -17.48
C THR A 205 -10.49 -0.73 -16.90
N ASN A 206 -11.67 -1.32 -17.07
CA ASN A 206 -11.90 -2.77 -16.93
C ASN A 206 -11.73 -3.56 -18.25
N GLN A 207 -11.40 -2.87 -19.36
CA GLN A 207 -11.28 -3.42 -20.71
C GLN A 207 -9.86 -3.98 -20.99
N SER A 208 -9.56 -4.27 -22.26
CA SER A 208 -8.26 -4.76 -22.72
C SER A 208 -7.59 -3.76 -23.67
N GLY A 209 -6.33 -4.00 -24.05
CA GLY A 209 -5.59 -3.15 -25.01
C GLY A 209 -6.15 -3.15 -26.44
N SER A 210 -7.22 -3.91 -26.71
CA SER A 210 -8.02 -3.79 -27.93
C SER A 210 -9.08 -2.69 -27.89
N ASN A 211 -9.24 -1.97 -26.77
CA ASN A 211 -10.18 -0.86 -26.66
C ASN A 211 -9.88 0.23 -27.71
N SER A 212 -10.92 0.68 -28.40
CA SER A 212 -10.82 1.59 -29.55
C SER A 212 -10.23 2.95 -29.17
N LEU A 213 -10.61 3.49 -28.02
CA LEU A 213 -10.08 4.76 -27.53
C LEU A 213 -8.63 4.59 -27.10
N PHE A 214 -8.32 3.54 -26.34
CA PHE A 214 -6.96 3.26 -25.88
C PHE A 214 -5.97 3.23 -27.05
N GLN A 215 -6.29 2.52 -28.14
CA GLN A 215 -5.41 2.43 -29.32
C GLN A 215 -5.15 3.78 -30.00
N LEU A 216 -6.03 4.77 -29.84
CA LEU A 216 -5.83 6.13 -30.35
C LEU A 216 -5.01 7.01 -29.41
N VAL A 217 -5.02 6.73 -28.11
CA VAL A 217 -4.49 7.66 -27.08
C VAL A 217 -3.31 7.11 -26.28
N TYR A 218 -2.93 5.84 -26.40
CA TYR A 218 -1.91 5.20 -25.56
C TYR A 218 -0.57 5.96 -25.47
N THR A 219 -0.16 6.66 -26.52
CA THR A 219 1.08 7.48 -26.51
C THR A 219 0.99 8.74 -25.62
N MET A 220 -0.19 9.04 -25.10
CA MET A 220 -0.51 10.24 -24.32
C MET A 220 -0.71 9.94 -22.83
N VAL A 221 -0.62 8.68 -22.41
CA VAL A 221 -0.94 8.24 -21.05
C VAL A 221 0.31 7.90 -20.27
N ASP A 222 0.39 8.32 -19.01
CA ASP A 222 1.47 7.91 -18.10
C ASP A 222 1.24 6.49 -17.60
N TYR A 223 0.01 6.20 -17.18
CA TYR A 223 -0.40 4.92 -16.59
C TYR A 223 -1.72 4.42 -17.16
N VAL A 224 -1.83 3.10 -17.24
CA VAL A 224 -3.09 2.37 -17.39
C VAL A 224 -3.45 1.73 -16.06
N TRP A 225 -4.56 2.18 -15.47
CA TRP A 225 -5.15 1.57 -14.29
C TRP A 225 -6.07 0.45 -14.77
N LEU A 226 -5.64 -0.81 -14.64
CA LEU A 226 -6.48 -1.96 -14.97
C LEU A 226 -7.35 -2.33 -13.76
N GLN A 227 -8.65 -2.06 -13.83
CA GLN A 227 -9.64 -2.52 -12.85
C GLN A 227 -9.78 -4.06 -12.91
N ALA A 228 -8.98 -4.76 -12.12
CA ALA A 228 -8.93 -6.22 -12.07
C ALA A 228 -9.72 -6.79 -10.87
N TYR A 229 -10.77 -6.10 -10.43
CA TYR A 229 -11.56 -6.50 -9.27
C TYR A 229 -12.16 -7.89 -9.49
N GLY A 230 -12.13 -8.74 -8.46
CA GLY A 230 -12.59 -10.13 -8.59
C GLY A 230 -11.67 -11.09 -9.36
N ARG A 231 -10.72 -10.59 -10.15
CA ARG A 231 -9.89 -11.42 -11.05
C ARG A 231 -8.73 -12.07 -10.29
N GLY A 232 -8.29 -13.25 -10.71
CA GLY A 232 -7.11 -13.91 -10.14
C GLY A 232 -5.81 -13.37 -10.76
N ALA A 233 -4.71 -13.32 -9.99
CA ALA A 233 -3.44 -12.80 -10.49
C ALA A 233 -2.91 -13.55 -11.74
N SER A 234 -3.24 -14.84 -11.87
CA SER A 234 -2.90 -15.65 -13.05
C SER A 234 -3.51 -15.13 -14.36
N THR A 235 -4.62 -14.38 -14.32
CA THR A 235 -5.25 -13.82 -15.52
C THR A 235 -4.56 -12.56 -16.01
N LEU A 236 -3.82 -11.85 -15.13
CA LEU A 236 -3.20 -10.56 -15.45
C LEU A 236 -2.23 -10.65 -16.63
N GLN A 237 -1.53 -11.76 -16.82
CA GLN A 237 -0.63 -11.94 -17.95
C GLN A 237 -1.37 -11.91 -19.29
N SER A 238 -2.55 -12.53 -19.38
CA SER A 238 -3.36 -12.49 -20.61
C SER A 238 -3.85 -11.08 -20.92
N THR A 239 -4.24 -10.31 -19.91
CA THR A 239 -4.60 -8.90 -20.09
C THR A 239 -3.40 -8.06 -20.48
N TRP A 240 -2.25 -8.23 -19.80
CA TRP A 240 -1.01 -7.54 -20.14
C TRP A 240 -0.58 -7.77 -21.59
N ASN A 241 -0.71 -8.99 -22.11
CA ASN A 241 -0.39 -9.31 -23.51
C ASN A 241 -1.19 -8.48 -24.52
N THR A 242 -2.37 -7.97 -24.14
CA THR A 242 -3.15 -7.07 -25.01
C THR A 242 -2.64 -5.62 -24.99
N PHE A 243 -2.00 -5.20 -23.91
CA PHE A 243 -1.46 -3.84 -23.72
C PHE A 243 0.02 -3.72 -24.11
N SER A 244 0.79 -4.80 -23.98
CA SER A 244 2.24 -4.81 -24.19
C SER A 244 2.74 -4.36 -25.58
N PRO A 245 1.94 -4.42 -26.68
CA PRO A 245 2.34 -3.81 -27.94
C PRO A 245 2.34 -2.27 -27.93
N TYR A 246 1.67 -1.65 -26.96
CA TYR A 246 1.38 -0.21 -26.94
C TYR A 246 2.14 0.53 -25.84
N ILE A 247 2.31 -0.09 -24.67
CA ILE A 247 2.89 0.53 -23.49
C ILE A 247 4.00 -0.32 -22.89
N GLN A 248 4.85 0.31 -22.07
CA GLN A 248 5.85 -0.41 -21.28
C GLN A 248 5.21 -1.03 -20.03
N SER A 249 5.79 -2.11 -19.50
CA SER A 249 5.23 -2.78 -18.31
C SER A 249 5.13 -1.86 -17.09
N LYS A 250 6.05 -0.89 -16.98
CA LYS A 250 6.04 0.14 -15.93
C LYS A 250 4.86 1.11 -16.00
N GLN A 251 4.09 1.13 -17.09
CA GLN A 251 2.87 1.91 -17.22
C GLN A 251 1.62 1.10 -16.85
N PHE A 252 1.75 -0.22 -16.68
CA PHE A 252 0.62 -1.10 -16.40
C PHE A 252 0.48 -1.35 -14.90
N VAL A 253 -0.67 -0.98 -14.35
CA VAL A 253 -0.93 -0.99 -12.91
C VAL A 253 -2.25 -1.74 -12.65
N PRO A 254 -2.20 -3.04 -12.31
CA PRO A 254 -3.38 -3.80 -11.94
C PRO A 254 -3.96 -3.33 -10.60
N GLY A 255 -5.28 -3.22 -10.55
CA GLY A 255 -6.02 -2.73 -9.40
C GLY A 255 -6.93 -3.76 -8.76
N PHE A 256 -7.05 -3.63 -7.44
CA PHE A 256 -7.98 -4.37 -6.62
C PHE A 256 -9.00 -3.41 -5.97
N SER A 257 -10.08 -3.93 -5.41
CA SER A 257 -11.11 -3.15 -4.72
C SER A 257 -11.22 -3.53 -3.25
N PHE A 258 -11.19 -2.54 -2.36
CA PHE A 258 -11.63 -2.74 -0.98
C PHE A 258 -13.14 -2.98 -0.92
N TYR A 259 -13.65 -3.53 0.19
CA TYR A 259 -15.09 -3.69 0.34
C TYR A 259 -15.79 -2.34 0.55
N GLU A 260 -16.65 -1.96 -0.39
CA GLU A 260 -17.56 -0.82 -0.25
C GLU A 260 -18.76 -1.19 0.63
N GLU A 261 -19.07 -0.32 1.59
CA GLU A 261 -20.25 -0.48 2.42
C GLU A 261 -21.52 -0.61 1.58
N ASN A 262 -22.35 -1.60 1.92
CA ASN A 262 -23.58 -1.96 1.22
C ASN A 262 -23.38 -2.50 -0.21
N GLY A 263 -22.17 -2.89 -0.59
CA GLY A 263 -21.90 -3.52 -1.89
C GLY A 263 -22.49 -4.92 -2.02
N TYR A 264 -22.63 -5.69 -0.93
CA TYR A 264 -23.15 -7.06 -0.99
C TYR A 264 -24.66 -7.11 -1.38
N PRO A 265 -25.09 -8.06 -2.23
CA PRO A 265 -24.30 -9.11 -2.89
C PRO A 265 -23.77 -8.72 -4.28
N SER A 266 -24.13 -7.55 -4.81
CA SER A 266 -23.95 -7.22 -6.24
C SER A 266 -22.61 -6.59 -6.61
N ASN A 267 -21.96 -5.94 -5.65
CA ASN A 267 -20.71 -5.20 -5.80
C ASN A 267 -19.74 -5.58 -4.68
N VAL A 268 -19.39 -6.87 -4.63
CA VAL A 268 -18.45 -7.45 -3.67
C VAL A 268 -17.44 -8.32 -4.43
N TRP A 269 -16.16 -8.08 -4.17
CA TRP A 269 -15.10 -8.72 -4.95
C TRP A 269 -14.34 -9.78 -4.16
N TYR A 270 -14.13 -9.60 -2.85
CA TYR A 270 -13.25 -10.44 -2.01
C TYR A 270 -11.76 -10.34 -2.38
N ASP A 271 -11.30 -9.14 -2.75
CA ASP A 271 -9.89 -8.90 -3.09
C ASP A 271 -8.99 -8.85 -1.84
N VAL A 272 -9.56 -8.52 -0.69
CA VAL A 272 -8.90 -8.47 0.62
C VAL A 272 -9.61 -9.43 1.57
N THR A 273 -8.83 -10.22 2.32
CA THR A 273 -9.34 -11.07 3.40
C THR A 273 -9.45 -10.27 4.69
N TYR A 274 -10.60 -10.37 5.36
CA TYR A 274 -10.87 -9.73 6.65
C TYR A 274 -11.20 -10.76 7.74
N PRO A 275 -10.74 -10.56 9.00
CA PRO A 275 -9.74 -9.57 9.41
C PRO A 275 -8.42 -9.71 8.65
N VAL A 276 -7.71 -8.59 8.47
CA VAL A 276 -6.51 -8.53 7.62
C VAL A 276 -5.46 -9.52 8.12
N ASN A 277 -4.99 -10.40 7.23
CA ASN A 277 -4.05 -11.48 7.54
C ASN A 277 -2.89 -11.60 6.53
N GLY A 278 -2.69 -10.62 5.66
CA GLY A 278 -1.65 -10.67 4.63
C GLY A 278 -1.97 -11.51 3.38
N THR A 279 -3.22 -11.97 3.24
CA THR A 279 -3.68 -12.79 2.11
C THR A 279 -4.80 -12.13 1.32
N GLY A 280 -5.04 -12.61 0.10
CA GLY A 280 -6.06 -12.08 -0.81
C GLY A 280 -5.44 -11.63 -2.13
N ARG A 281 -6.31 -11.36 -3.10
CA ARG A 281 -5.90 -11.03 -4.48
C ARG A 281 -5.14 -9.71 -4.56
N ALA A 282 -5.40 -8.77 -3.64
CA ALA A 282 -4.60 -7.56 -3.48
C ALA A 282 -3.11 -7.86 -3.23
N TYR A 283 -2.82 -8.84 -2.36
CA TYR A 283 -1.45 -9.27 -2.04
C TYR A 283 -0.81 -10.04 -3.19
N ASP A 284 -1.60 -10.83 -3.91
CA ASP A 284 -1.13 -11.52 -5.11
C ASP A 284 -0.78 -10.52 -6.22
N TYR A 285 -1.54 -9.44 -6.37
CA TYR A 285 -1.25 -8.37 -7.33
C TYR A 285 0.05 -7.64 -6.97
N ALA A 286 0.29 -7.35 -5.69
CA ALA A 286 1.55 -6.75 -5.26
C ALA A 286 2.77 -7.62 -5.61
N ARG A 287 2.64 -8.95 -5.52
CA ARG A 287 3.72 -9.91 -5.87
C ARG A 287 3.83 -10.23 -7.36
N TRP A 288 2.76 -10.04 -8.13
CA TRP A 288 2.72 -10.44 -9.53
C TRP A 288 3.58 -9.54 -10.40
N GLU A 289 4.25 -10.12 -11.39
CA GLU A 289 5.00 -9.40 -12.42
C GLU A 289 4.65 -9.92 -13.81
N PRO A 290 4.55 -9.04 -14.83
CA PRO A 290 4.47 -9.50 -16.20
C PRO A 290 5.78 -10.17 -16.64
N THR A 291 5.69 -11.10 -17.59
CA THR A 291 6.88 -11.75 -18.18
C THR A 291 7.89 -10.77 -18.80
N SER A 292 7.49 -9.54 -19.10
CA SER A 292 8.34 -8.49 -19.66
C SER A 292 9.11 -7.66 -18.62
N GLY A 293 9.04 -7.99 -17.33
CA GLY A 293 9.77 -7.32 -16.26
C GLY A 293 8.84 -6.71 -15.22
N LYS A 294 9.30 -5.66 -14.54
CA LYS A 294 8.52 -5.01 -13.47
C LYS A 294 7.27 -4.31 -14.01
N LYS A 295 6.12 -4.52 -13.36
CA LYS A 295 4.91 -3.71 -13.56
C LYS A 295 5.12 -2.27 -13.06
N GLY A 296 4.14 -1.41 -13.30
CA GLY A 296 4.17 -0.04 -12.79
C GLY A 296 3.94 0.03 -11.28
N GLY A 297 3.08 -0.85 -10.76
CA GLY A 297 2.65 -0.82 -9.37
C GLY A 297 1.35 -1.58 -9.15
N VAL A 298 0.62 -1.21 -8.10
CA VAL A 298 -0.76 -1.65 -7.84
C VAL A 298 -1.61 -0.44 -7.46
N PHE A 299 -2.90 -0.47 -7.78
CA PHE A 299 -3.85 0.49 -7.21
C PHE A 299 -4.98 -0.17 -6.42
N SER A 300 -5.57 0.58 -5.49
CA SER A 300 -6.80 0.19 -4.81
C SER A 300 -7.95 1.10 -5.18
N TYR A 301 -9.12 0.52 -5.47
CA TYR A 301 -10.37 1.27 -5.42
C TYR A 301 -10.97 1.28 -4.01
N ALA A 302 -11.62 2.40 -3.66
CA ALA A 302 -12.14 2.69 -2.32
C ALA A 302 -11.07 2.64 -1.22
N ILE A 303 -9.93 3.33 -1.38
CA ILE A 303 -8.85 3.34 -0.37
C ILE A 303 -9.32 3.88 1.00
N ASP A 304 -10.39 4.68 1.03
CA ASP A 304 -11.09 5.09 2.25
C ASP A 304 -11.72 3.92 3.03
N ARG A 305 -11.71 2.70 2.46
CA ARG A 305 -12.17 1.45 3.08
C ARG A 305 -11.02 0.53 3.51
N ASP A 306 -9.77 0.99 3.44
CA ASP A 306 -8.64 0.35 4.11
C ASP A 306 -8.69 0.59 5.62
N ALA A 307 -9.61 -0.11 6.27
CA ALA A 307 -10.02 0.10 7.64
C ALA A 307 -10.15 -1.26 8.37
N PRO A 308 -10.29 -1.29 9.71
CA PRO A 308 -10.30 -2.51 10.50
C PRO A 308 -11.66 -3.24 10.43
N LEU A 309 -12.09 -3.61 9.23
CA LEU A 309 -13.31 -4.38 8.99
C LEU A 309 -13.19 -5.75 9.65
N THR A 310 -14.30 -6.18 10.25
CA THR A 310 -14.36 -7.47 10.98
C THR A 310 -14.76 -8.63 10.09
N SER A 311 -15.29 -8.36 8.89
CA SER A 311 -15.68 -9.34 7.88
C SER A 311 -15.66 -8.74 6.47
N SER A 312 -15.67 -9.59 5.43
CA SER A 312 -15.64 -9.17 4.03
C SER A 312 -16.88 -8.42 3.52
N THR A 313 -17.89 -8.24 4.37
CA THR A 313 -19.13 -7.52 4.06
C THR A 313 -19.55 -6.57 5.19
N ASP A 314 -18.58 -6.08 5.97
CA ASP A 314 -18.81 -5.16 7.08
C ASP A 314 -19.18 -3.75 6.58
N ASN A 315 -20.43 -3.34 6.79
CA ASN A 315 -20.96 -2.07 6.29
C ASN A 315 -20.67 -0.88 7.22
N ASN A 316 -20.02 -1.09 8.36
CA ASN A 316 -19.69 0.01 9.25
C ASN A 316 -18.58 0.88 8.64
N LEU A 317 -18.69 2.19 8.86
CA LEU A 317 -17.68 3.15 8.48
C LEU A 317 -16.69 3.35 9.63
N TYR A 318 -15.43 2.99 9.41
CA TYR A 318 -14.35 3.14 10.37
C TYR A 318 -13.34 4.15 9.87
N ALA A 319 -12.61 4.79 10.78
CA ALA A 319 -11.43 5.55 10.41
C ALA A 319 -10.42 4.60 9.72
N PRO A 320 -9.92 4.94 8.51
CA PRO A 320 -8.96 4.10 7.81
C PRO A 320 -7.65 3.96 8.59
N THR A 321 -7.12 2.75 8.64
CA THR A 321 -5.79 2.45 9.19
C THR A 321 -4.73 2.34 8.09
N TYR A 322 -5.18 2.18 6.84
CA TYR A 322 -4.35 2.02 5.66
C TYR A 322 -3.35 0.86 5.76
N ILE A 323 -3.69 -0.18 6.53
CA ILE A 323 -2.76 -1.26 6.86
C ILE A 323 -2.48 -2.13 5.64
N VAL A 324 -3.49 -2.37 4.79
CA VAL A 324 -3.30 -3.16 3.57
C VAL A 324 -2.42 -2.37 2.60
N SER A 325 -2.74 -1.09 2.37
CA SER A 325 -1.97 -0.17 1.52
C SER A 325 -0.48 -0.17 1.89
N GLN A 326 -0.17 -0.03 3.18
CA GLN A 326 1.21 -0.06 3.68
C GLN A 326 1.88 -1.43 3.45
N GLN A 327 1.19 -2.53 3.71
CA GLN A 327 1.72 -3.88 3.47
C GLN A 327 1.99 -4.15 1.98
N LEU A 328 1.11 -3.69 1.09
CA LEU A 328 1.30 -3.86 -0.37
C LEU A 328 2.48 -3.03 -0.88
N ILE A 329 2.65 -1.79 -0.40
CA ILE A 329 3.82 -0.96 -0.70
C ILE A 329 5.11 -1.69 -0.28
N GLN A 330 5.13 -2.28 0.92
CA GLN A 330 6.29 -3.04 1.40
C GLN A 330 6.54 -4.32 0.60
N ILE A 331 5.51 -5.00 0.10
CA ILE A 331 5.67 -6.19 -0.74
C ILE A 331 6.26 -5.83 -2.10
N MET A 332 5.78 -4.75 -2.73
CA MET A 332 6.29 -4.27 -4.01
C MET A 332 7.72 -3.72 -3.88
N ASN A 333 7.99 -3.03 -2.76
CA ASN A 333 9.24 -2.33 -2.51
C ASN A 333 9.85 -2.81 -1.18
N PRO A 334 10.28 -4.08 -1.08
CA PRO A 334 10.83 -4.61 0.15
C PRO A 334 12.07 -3.81 0.53
N VAL A 335 12.27 -3.61 1.83
CA VAL A 335 13.48 -2.98 2.36
C VAL A 335 14.64 -3.93 2.08
N GLY A 336 15.25 -3.81 0.90
CA GLY A 336 16.20 -4.77 0.32
C GLY A 336 16.03 -5.03 -1.19
N GLY A 337 14.95 -4.56 -1.82
CA GLY A 337 14.70 -4.64 -3.26
C GLY A 337 15.14 -3.38 -4.01
N SER A 338 16.29 -3.48 -4.69
CA SER A 338 16.83 -2.66 -5.77
C SER A 338 16.13 -1.33 -6.13
N GLY A 339 16.56 -0.27 -5.45
CA GLY A 339 16.47 1.13 -5.87
C GLY A 339 17.08 1.98 -4.76
N SER A 340 18.23 2.61 -4.99
CA SER A 340 19.17 3.14 -3.98
C SER A 340 18.61 3.73 -2.67
N GLY A 341 19.16 3.21 -1.56
CA GLY A 341 19.12 3.76 -0.20
C GLY A 341 18.55 2.77 0.83
N SER A 342 19.17 1.66 1.23
CA SER A 342 20.55 1.18 1.14
C SER A 342 20.54 -0.33 0.80
N THR A 343 21.26 -0.74 -0.24
CA THR A 343 21.47 -2.17 -0.55
C THR A 343 22.42 -2.75 0.49
N GLY A 344 22.05 -3.86 1.14
CA GLY A 344 22.89 -4.48 2.15
C GLY A 344 22.43 -5.87 2.56
N VAL A 345 23.35 -6.60 3.19
CA VAL A 345 23.11 -7.92 3.82
C VAL A 345 22.28 -7.72 5.07
N VAL A 346 21.30 -8.60 5.32
CA VAL A 346 20.48 -8.57 6.53
C VAL A 346 20.58 -9.91 7.23
N PHE A 347 21.01 -9.89 8.49
CA PHE A 347 21.05 -11.06 9.37
C PHE A 347 19.80 -11.11 10.26
N TYR A 348 19.36 -12.31 10.56
CA TYR A 348 18.14 -12.57 11.33
C TYR A 348 18.44 -13.48 12.51
N GLN A 349 17.78 -13.20 13.64
CA GLN A 349 17.89 -13.96 14.89
C GLN A 349 17.54 -15.44 14.70
N ASP A 350 16.45 -15.70 13.98
CA ASP A 350 15.87 -17.04 13.88
C ASP A 350 16.04 -17.60 12.45
N ALA A 351 15.79 -18.91 12.33
CA ALA A 351 15.70 -19.58 11.05
C ALA A 351 14.59 -18.98 10.17
N ASN A 352 14.67 -19.21 8.86
CA ASN A 352 13.71 -18.78 7.85
C ASN A 352 13.45 -17.27 7.83
N PHE A 353 14.48 -16.48 8.13
CA PHE A 353 14.42 -15.02 8.19
C PHE A 353 13.43 -14.49 9.24
N GLY A 354 13.23 -15.26 10.31
CA GLY A 354 12.38 -14.91 11.44
C GLY A 354 13.10 -14.12 12.53
N GLY A 355 12.33 -13.68 13.53
CA GLY A 355 12.86 -12.97 14.69
C GLY A 355 13.34 -11.56 14.37
N THR A 356 14.18 -11.00 15.26
CA THR A 356 14.74 -9.66 15.09
C THR A 356 15.72 -9.64 13.92
N ALA A 357 15.71 -8.56 13.12
CA ALA A 357 16.58 -8.39 11.96
C ALA A 357 17.59 -7.25 12.17
N SER A 358 18.77 -7.40 11.57
CA SER A 358 19.75 -6.31 11.50
C SER A 358 19.28 -5.19 10.55
N GLN A 359 19.92 -4.03 10.65
CA GLN A 359 19.89 -3.05 9.57
C GLN A 359 20.54 -3.63 8.30
N PRO A 360 20.21 -3.15 7.09
CA PRO A 360 20.97 -3.50 5.89
C PRO A 360 22.44 -3.10 6.02
N ILE A 361 23.33 -4.07 5.87
CA ILE A 361 24.77 -3.89 6.02
C ILE A 361 25.41 -3.83 4.63
N ALA A 362 25.98 -2.68 4.28
CA ALA A 362 26.65 -2.47 3.01
C ALA A 362 27.92 -3.35 2.88
N LYS A 363 28.56 -3.32 1.70
CA LYS A 363 29.89 -3.95 1.52
C LYS A 363 30.92 -3.32 2.46
N GLY A 364 31.78 -4.15 3.03
CA GLY A 364 32.77 -3.74 4.00
C GLY A 364 33.20 -4.87 4.92
N ASN A 365 34.11 -4.54 5.83
CA ASN A 365 34.60 -5.43 6.86
C ASN A 365 34.05 -4.93 8.20
N TYR A 366 33.36 -5.81 8.93
CA TYR A 366 32.67 -5.45 10.16
C TYR A 366 33.16 -6.32 11.32
N THR A 367 33.77 -5.67 12.33
CA THR A 367 34.03 -6.27 13.64
C THR A 367 32.73 -6.44 14.42
N LEU A 368 32.78 -7.17 15.54
CA LEU A 368 31.64 -7.40 16.42
C LEU A 368 30.98 -6.10 16.85
N ALA A 369 31.78 -5.13 17.33
CA ALA A 369 31.24 -3.84 17.76
C ALA A 369 30.52 -3.10 16.62
N GLN A 370 31.01 -3.21 15.38
CA GLN A 370 30.39 -2.58 14.21
C GLN A 370 29.12 -3.30 13.78
N LEU A 371 29.08 -4.63 13.91
CA LEU A 371 27.89 -5.45 13.66
C LEU A 371 26.80 -5.22 14.71
N GLN A 372 27.16 -5.10 15.99
CA GLN A 372 26.25 -4.74 17.08
C GLN A 372 25.61 -3.37 16.85
N ALA A 373 26.37 -2.38 16.37
CA ALA A 373 25.84 -1.08 15.96
C ALA A 373 24.84 -1.16 14.79
N LYS A 374 24.80 -2.29 14.07
CA LYS A 374 23.84 -2.60 13.00
C LYS A 374 22.75 -3.58 13.45
N GLY A 375 22.69 -3.93 14.73
CA GLY A 375 21.65 -4.81 15.29
C GLY A 375 21.95 -6.30 15.17
N VAL A 376 23.19 -6.69 14.87
CA VAL A 376 23.64 -8.10 14.92
C VAL A 376 24.32 -8.34 16.27
N VAL A 377 23.67 -9.13 17.13
CA VAL A 377 24.22 -9.51 18.44
C VAL A 377 25.30 -10.59 18.25
N ASN A 378 26.22 -10.71 19.21
CA ASN A 378 27.21 -11.79 19.20
C ASN A 378 26.50 -13.15 19.28
N ASP A 379 26.97 -14.15 18.52
CA ASP A 379 26.47 -15.52 18.63
C ASP A 379 24.93 -15.62 18.55
N TRP A 380 24.33 -14.93 17.58
CA TRP A 380 22.88 -14.71 17.55
C TRP A 380 22.21 -14.97 16.20
N ALA A 381 22.94 -14.86 15.10
CA ALA A 381 22.34 -14.99 13.79
C ALA A 381 22.08 -16.47 13.45
N SER A 382 20.88 -16.73 12.91
CA SER A 382 20.45 -18.06 12.44
C SER A 382 20.11 -18.09 10.94
N SER A 383 19.94 -16.94 10.29
CA SER A 383 19.74 -16.85 8.83
C SER A 383 20.17 -15.49 8.25
N VAL A 384 20.31 -15.41 6.92
CA VAL A 384 20.78 -14.20 6.22
C VAL A 384 20.15 -14.02 4.84
N LYS A 385 19.80 -12.78 4.49
CA LYS A 385 19.52 -12.36 3.11
C LYS A 385 20.71 -11.61 2.51
N ILE A 386 21.09 -11.99 1.30
CA ILE A 386 22.27 -11.50 0.60
C ILE A 386 21.82 -10.92 -0.76
N PRO A 387 22.07 -9.63 -1.04
CA PRO A 387 21.81 -9.06 -2.35
C PRO A 387 22.48 -9.87 -3.47
N SER A 388 21.81 -10.00 -4.61
CA SER A 388 22.32 -10.76 -5.74
C SER A 388 23.71 -10.28 -6.18
N GLY A 389 24.64 -11.22 -6.36
CA GLY A 389 26.02 -10.96 -6.74
C GLY A 389 26.94 -10.50 -5.60
N TRP A 390 26.49 -10.53 -4.35
CA TRP A 390 27.33 -10.23 -3.18
C TRP A 390 27.82 -11.52 -2.52
N THR A 391 28.95 -11.42 -1.83
CA THR A 391 29.52 -12.53 -1.04
C THR A 391 29.65 -12.12 0.42
N VAL A 392 29.20 -12.97 1.33
CA VAL A 392 29.33 -12.77 2.78
C VAL A 392 30.24 -13.85 3.34
N ILE A 393 31.30 -13.43 4.01
CA ILE A 393 32.19 -14.31 4.77
C ILE A 393 31.98 -14.02 6.25
N MET A 394 31.34 -14.96 6.95
CA MET A 394 31.10 -14.90 8.39
C MET A 394 32.26 -15.57 9.14
N TYR A 395 32.57 -15.08 10.33
CA TYR A 395 33.64 -15.57 11.19
C TYR A 395 33.12 -15.82 12.60
N ALA A 396 33.58 -16.92 13.20
CA ALA A 396 33.16 -17.35 14.53
C ALA A 396 33.62 -16.39 15.63
N ASP A 397 34.79 -15.78 15.44
CA ASP A 397 35.38 -14.85 16.41
C ASP A 397 35.42 -13.41 15.86
N ASP A 398 35.62 -12.44 16.74
CA ASP A 398 35.79 -11.04 16.36
C ASP A 398 37.08 -10.82 15.55
N ASN A 399 37.17 -9.70 14.81
CA ASN A 399 38.33 -9.32 14.01
C ASN A 399 38.73 -10.34 12.92
N PHE A 400 37.72 -11.01 12.35
CA PHE A 400 37.85 -11.92 11.20
C PHE A 400 38.74 -13.14 11.47
N SER A 401 38.69 -13.67 12.70
CA SER A 401 39.40 -14.88 13.11
C SER A 401 38.47 -16.06 13.38
N GLY A 402 39.05 -17.23 13.65
CA GLY A 402 38.31 -18.44 13.94
C GLY A 402 37.75 -19.13 12.70
N GLN A 403 36.77 -20.01 12.92
CA GLN A 403 36.07 -20.72 11.85
C GLN A 403 35.32 -19.72 10.95
N SER A 404 35.36 -19.94 9.63
CA SER A 404 34.67 -19.08 8.67
C SER A 404 33.67 -19.82 7.78
N TRP A 405 32.65 -19.11 7.30
CA TRP A 405 31.66 -19.59 6.35
C TRP A 405 31.45 -18.58 5.23
N THR A 406 31.41 -19.04 3.98
CA THR A 406 31.21 -18.17 2.80
C THR A 406 29.84 -18.45 2.17
N LEU A 407 29.05 -17.41 1.96
CA LEU A 407 27.70 -17.47 1.40
C LEU A 407 27.58 -16.47 0.24
N THR A 408 26.99 -16.91 -0.88
CA THR A 408 26.80 -16.10 -2.10
C THR A 408 25.34 -15.87 -2.46
N SER A 409 24.43 -16.33 -1.60
CA SER A 409 22.97 -16.21 -1.75
C SER A 409 22.32 -16.31 -0.37
N ASP A 410 21.04 -15.95 -0.29
CA ASP A 410 20.23 -16.15 0.91
C ASP A 410 20.42 -17.55 1.51
N ASN A 411 20.53 -17.61 2.83
CA ASN A 411 20.59 -18.85 3.58
C ASN A 411 19.57 -18.78 4.72
N SER A 412 18.54 -19.62 4.65
CA SER A 412 17.44 -19.64 5.61
C SER A 412 17.77 -20.37 6.90
N TRP A 413 18.90 -21.07 7.01
CA TRP A 413 19.25 -21.81 8.22
C TRP A 413 20.74 -22.12 8.35
N PHE A 414 21.40 -21.45 9.30
CA PHE A 414 22.83 -21.62 9.56
C PHE A 414 23.19 -22.96 10.20
N GLY A 415 22.25 -23.61 10.89
CA GLY A 415 22.47 -24.96 11.40
C GLY A 415 22.61 -26.02 10.31
N GLY A 416 22.27 -25.71 9.05
CA GLY A 416 22.49 -26.56 7.89
C GLY A 416 23.90 -26.46 7.29
N LEU A 417 24.73 -25.53 7.77
CA LEU A 417 26.12 -25.38 7.32
C LEU A 417 27.02 -26.43 7.98
N SER A 418 28.11 -26.80 7.31
CA SER A 418 29.13 -27.70 7.85
C SER A 418 30.51 -27.01 7.80
N PRO A 419 31.13 -26.71 8.96
CA PRO A 419 30.61 -26.89 10.32
C PRO A 419 29.38 -26.01 10.61
N ASN A 420 28.63 -26.31 11.67
CA ASN A 420 27.43 -25.55 12.05
C ASN A 420 27.79 -24.08 12.40
N ALA A 421 27.06 -23.12 11.83
CA ALA A 421 27.28 -21.69 12.04
C ALA A 421 26.20 -20.99 12.88
N ASN A 422 25.19 -21.73 13.37
CA ASN A 422 24.07 -21.16 14.11
C ASN A 422 24.54 -20.57 15.42
N ASP A 423 24.22 -19.30 15.67
CA ASP A 423 24.60 -18.63 16.91
C ASP A 423 26.12 -18.70 17.16
N LYS A 424 26.90 -18.54 16.08
CA LYS A 424 28.37 -18.51 16.12
C LYS A 424 28.99 -17.27 15.53
N MET A 425 28.25 -16.45 14.82
CA MET A 425 28.83 -15.32 14.08
C MET A 425 29.19 -14.17 15.03
N SER A 426 30.45 -13.73 14.94
CA SER A 426 30.97 -12.57 15.68
C SER A 426 31.51 -11.45 14.78
N SER A 427 32.02 -11.77 13.57
CA SER A 427 32.45 -10.76 12.59
C SER A 427 32.18 -11.18 11.14
N ALA A 428 32.15 -10.22 10.19
CA ALA A 428 31.89 -10.54 8.78
C ALA A 428 32.56 -9.60 7.77
N LYS A 429 32.91 -10.17 6.61
CA LYS A 429 33.32 -9.44 5.41
C LYS A 429 32.22 -9.56 4.35
N ILE A 430 31.80 -8.44 3.79
CA ILE A 430 30.73 -8.34 2.79
C ILE A 430 31.31 -7.73 1.51
N GLN A 431 31.24 -8.47 0.40
CA GLN A 431 31.96 -8.21 -0.85
C GLN A 431 31.07 -8.06 -2.06
#